data_AF-A0A1M7LCQ4-F1
#
_entry.id   AF-A0A1M7LCQ4-F1
#
_cell.length_a   1.000
_cell.length_b   1.000
_cell.length_c   1.000
_cell.angle_alpha   90.00
_cell.angle_beta   90.00
_cell.angle_gamma   90.00
#
_symmetry.space_group_name_H-M   'P 1'
#
loop_
_entity.id
_entity.type
_entity.pdbx_description
1 polymer ?
#
loop_
_entity_poly.entity_id
_entity_poly.type
_entity_poly.pdbx_seq_one_letter_code
_entity_poly.pdbx_strand_id
1 'polypeptide(L)'
;MKVCIISYDEYINIPYIQKYEYYLKKHNISYDIILWDRRDVIKDNVEGTYLFKSPVRKSKLSKIIPFLKWRKFVLQILESNVYDKLIILTTIPGILIYKKLLNQYEEKYIFDIRDYTYEYLKIYKKMVNKLVQKSSITFISSEGFKSWLQPNEKICITHNITNIDKNLHDINLLKNREVITIGFVGGIRYYDENKKLIENLQNRRDIQMVYAGKVHAGIKLKEYCVKNNVVNVTFEPEFTNDQKPEIYKNIDVINAVYGDNNMVVKTALPNKLYDCILFKKPIMASENTYLAEIVKKYHLGFAIDIEKDDIYNKLYEYISKFNLQLFLEGCDELIQKVIQEEKNVTLKIEDFIGDYHNAIN
;
A
#
# COMPACT_ATOMS: atom_id res chain seq x y z
N MET A 1 17.51 -25.73 0.63
CA MET A 1 16.59 -24.82 1.34
C MET A 1 15.25 -24.76 0.62
N LYS A 2 14.13 -24.79 1.35
CA LYS A 2 12.77 -24.58 0.85
C LYS A 2 12.05 -23.49 1.66
N VAL A 3 11.43 -22.53 0.99
CA VAL A 3 10.74 -21.38 1.61
C VAL A 3 9.22 -21.47 1.42
N CYS A 4 8.43 -21.00 2.39
CA CYS A 4 6.98 -20.85 2.20
C CYS A 4 6.55 -19.39 2.38
N ILE A 5 5.86 -18.84 1.38
CA ILE A 5 5.22 -17.52 1.46
C ILE A 5 3.76 -17.71 1.87
N ILE A 6 3.31 -17.02 2.92
CA ILE A 6 1.97 -17.21 3.49
C ILE A 6 1.21 -15.88 3.49
N SER A 7 0.07 -15.87 2.79
CA SER A 7 -0.90 -14.78 2.81
C SER A 7 -2.32 -15.30 2.97
N TYR A 8 -3.20 -14.46 3.50
CA TYR A 8 -4.63 -14.73 3.60
C TYR A 8 -5.44 -13.96 2.55
N ASP A 9 -4.77 -13.29 1.61
CA ASP A 9 -5.37 -12.59 0.46
C ASP A 9 -5.05 -13.29 -0.87
N GLU A 10 -5.73 -12.85 -1.91
CA GLU A 10 -5.51 -13.31 -3.29
C GLU A 10 -4.28 -12.63 -3.89
N TYR A 11 -3.56 -13.33 -4.77
CA TYR A 11 -2.31 -12.87 -5.37
C TYR A 11 -2.39 -11.45 -5.96
N ILE A 12 -3.47 -11.14 -6.67
CA ILE A 12 -3.69 -9.82 -7.31
C ILE A 12 -3.75 -8.66 -6.32
N ASN A 13 -4.09 -8.92 -5.05
CA ASN A 13 -4.19 -7.90 -4.01
C ASN A 13 -2.87 -7.70 -3.24
N ILE A 14 -1.85 -8.52 -3.51
CA ILE A 14 -0.56 -8.51 -2.80
C ILE A 14 0.62 -8.36 -3.77
N PRO A 15 0.66 -7.30 -4.62
CA PRO A 15 1.69 -7.16 -5.66
C PRO A 15 3.13 -7.20 -5.11
N TYR A 16 3.33 -6.81 -3.85
CA TYR A 16 4.61 -6.88 -3.16
C TYR A 16 5.16 -8.31 -2.98
N ILE A 17 4.34 -9.36 -3.16
CA ILE A 17 4.80 -10.76 -3.18
C ILE A 17 5.85 -11.02 -4.26
N GLN A 18 5.74 -10.32 -5.39
CA GLN A 18 6.62 -10.46 -6.55
C GLN A 18 8.08 -10.19 -6.20
N LYS A 19 8.33 -9.30 -5.23
CA LYS A 19 9.68 -9.00 -4.72
C LYS A 19 10.32 -10.25 -4.13
N TYR A 20 9.60 -10.99 -3.29
CA TYR A 20 10.11 -12.22 -2.68
C TYR A 20 10.30 -13.33 -3.72
N GLU A 21 9.32 -13.54 -4.59
CA GLU A 21 9.45 -14.53 -5.66
C GLU A 21 10.64 -14.26 -6.58
N TYR A 22 10.89 -12.98 -6.92
CA TYR A 22 12.04 -12.59 -7.73
C TYR A 22 13.36 -13.05 -7.09
N TYR A 23 13.59 -12.74 -5.81
CA TYR A 23 14.84 -13.13 -5.13
C TYR A 23 14.94 -14.64 -4.92
N LEU A 24 13.84 -15.33 -4.60
CA LEU A 24 13.83 -16.79 -4.47
C LEU A 24 14.18 -17.46 -5.80
N LYS A 25 13.63 -16.99 -6.93
CA LYS A 25 13.96 -17.48 -8.28
C LYS A 25 15.40 -17.16 -8.67
N LYS A 26 15.84 -15.92 -8.45
CA LYS A 26 17.21 -15.44 -8.76
C LYS A 26 18.28 -16.33 -8.12
N HIS A 27 18.01 -16.82 -6.90
CA HIS A 27 18.93 -17.66 -6.13
C HIS A 27 18.60 -19.17 -6.22
N ASN A 28 17.74 -19.60 -7.15
CA ASN A 28 17.33 -21.00 -7.36
C ASN A 28 16.80 -21.69 -6.09
N ILE A 29 16.08 -20.96 -5.25
CA ILE A 29 15.48 -21.49 -4.03
C ILE A 29 14.08 -22.01 -4.33
N SER A 30 13.83 -23.28 -3.98
CA SER A 30 12.49 -23.86 -4.05
C SER A 30 11.56 -23.16 -3.06
N TYR A 31 10.36 -22.81 -3.50
CA TYR A 31 9.38 -22.18 -2.64
C TYR A 31 7.95 -22.57 -2.97
N ASP A 32 7.10 -22.55 -1.94
CA ASP A 32 5.65 -22.68 -2.09
C ASP A 32 4.94 -21.40 -1.61
N ILE A 33 3.73 -21.16 -2.10
CA ILE A 33 2.86 -20.04 -1.70
C ILE A 33 1.55 -20.60 -1.15
N ILE A 34 1.13 -20.11 0.01
CA ILE A 34 -0.20 -20.37 0.58
C ILE A 34 -1.04 -19.11 0.46
N LEU A 35 -2.18 -19.19 -0.23
CA LEU A 35 -3.12 -18.08 -0.43
C LEU A 35 -4.54 -18.46 0.01
N TRP A 36 -5.42 -17.47 0.06
CA TRP A 36 -6.86 -17.67 0.23
C TRP A 36 -7.62 -17.11 -0.97
N ASP A 37 -8.19 -17.99 -1.78
CA ASP A 37 -9.13 -17.62 -2.84
C ASP A 37 -10.54 -17.44 -2.25
N ARG A 38 -11.00 -16.19 -2.23
CA ARG A 38 -12.27 -15.79 -1.62
C ARG A 38 -13.39 -15.68 -2.63
N ARG A 39 -13.05 -15.56 -3.91
CA ARG A 39 -13.97 -15.31 -5.01
C ARG A 39 -14.15 -16.54 -5.90
N ASP A 40 -13.39 -17.61 -5.64
CA ASP A 40 -13.38 -18.86 -6.41
C ASP A 40 -13.17 -18.63 -7.91
N VAL A 41 -12.32 -17.65 -8.21
CA VAL A 41 -11.99 -17.23 -9.60
C VAL A 41 -10.61 -17.71 -10.01
N ILE A 42 -9.78 -18.19 -9.08
CA ILE A 42 -8.49 -18.77 -9.43
C ILE A 42 -8.76 -20.18 -9.95
N LYS A 43 -8.70 -20.29 -11.28
CA LYS A 43 -9.07 -21.51 -12.02
C LYS A 43 -8.00 -22.61 -11.99
N ASP A 44 -6.75 -22.31 -11.61
CA ASP A 44 -5.65 -23.26 -11.80
C ASP A 44 -4.78 -23.48 -10.56
N ASN A 45 -4.33 -24.73 -10.42
CA ASN A 45 -3.21 -25.13 -9.56
C ASN A 45 -1.92 -24.59 -10.20
N VAL A 46 -1.54 -23.36 -9.85
CA VAL A 46 -0.17 -22.90 -10.12
C VAL A 46 0.77 -23.81 -9.31
N GLU A 47 1.74 -24.42 -9.97
CA GLU A 47 2.74 -25.27 -9.31
C GLU A 47 3.38 -24.53 -8.13
N GLY A 48 3.52 -25.22 -7.00
CA GLY A 48 3.99 -24.60 -5.76
C GLY A 48 2.98 -23.64 -5.09
N THR A 49 1.70 -23.63 -5.47
CA THR A 49 0.67 -22.80 -4.81
C THR A 49 -0.42 -23.64 -4.16
N TYR A 50 -0.64 -23.43 -2.87
CA TYR A 50 -1.73 -24.00 -2.09
C TYR A 50 -2.85 -22.96 -1.90
N LEU A 51 -4.02 -23.25 -2.45
CA LEU A 51 -5.17 -22.35 -2.41
C LEU A 51 -6.23 -22.81 -1.41
N PHE A 52 -6.45 -22.04 -0.35
CA PHE A 52 -7.62 -22.23 0.50
C PHE A 52 -8.83 -21.56 -0.16
N LYS A 53 -9.80 -22.35 -0.62
CA LYS A 53 -11.02 -21.85 -1.27
C LYS A 53 -12.15 -21.70 -0.26
N SER A 54 -12.55 -20.46 0.04
CA SER A 54 -13.73 -20.20 0.89
C SER A 54 -14.23 -18.77 0.75
N PRO A 55 -15.54 -18.54 0.52
CA PRO A 55 -16.07 -17.19 0.47
C PRO A 55 -15.98 -16.50 1.84
N VAL A 56 -15.64 -15.21 1.84
CA VAL A 56 -15.72 -14.41 3.07
C VAL A 56 -17.17 -14.09 3.37
N ARG A 57 -17.63 -14.51 4.54
CA ARG A 57 -18.99 -14.26 4.99
C ARG A 57 -19.17 -12.81 5.50
N LYS A 58 -20.37 -12.25 5.31
CA LYS A 58 -20.65 -10.81 5.54
C LYS A 58 -20.57 -10.39 7.02
N SER A 59 -21.05 -11.21 7.96
CA SER A 59 -21.09 -10.82 9.38
C SER A 59 -19.77 -11.11 10.10
N LYS A 60 -19.41 -10.28 11.10
CA LYS A 60 -18.15 -10.43 11.88
C LYS A 60 -18.00 -11.84 12.48
N LEU A 61 -19.06 -12.38 13.08
CA LEU A 61 -19.04 -13.73 13.68
C LEU A 61 -18.90 -14.83 12.62
N SER A 62 -19.55 -14.66 11.47
CA SER A 62 -19.47 -15.63 10.38
C SER A 62 -18.08 -15.72 9.73
N LYS A 63 -17.20 -14.73 9.95
CA LYS A 63 -15.81 -14.75 9.47
C LYS A 63 -14.90 -15.69 10.29
N ILE A 64 -15.26 -15.98 11.54
CA ILE A 64 -14.41 -16.78 12.45
C ILE A 64 -14.17 -18.18 11.89
N ILE A 65 -15.22 -18.86 11.44
CA ILE A 65 -15.12 -20.24 10.94
C ILE A 65 -14.19 -20.33 9.71
N PRO A 66 -14.33 -19.50 8.66
CA PRO A 66 -13.37 -19.48 7.56
C PRO A 66 -11.93 -19.25 8.00
N PHE A 67 -11.66 -18.33 8.93
CA PHE A 67 -10.29 -18.11 9.45
C PHE A 67 -9.74 -19.32 10.22
N LEU A 68 -10.57 -20.01 11.01
CA LEU A 68 -10.16 -21.25 11.68
C LEU A 68 -9.87 -22.38 10.70
N LYS A 69 -10.66 -22.50 9.63
CA LYS A 69 -10.43 -23.46 8.55
C LYS A 69 -9.15 -23.13 7.77
N TRP A 70 -8.94 -21.87 7.44
CA TRP A 70 -7.70 -21.39 6.81
C TRP A 70 -6.48 -21.69 7.68
N ARG A 71 -6.57 -21.41 9.00
CA ARG A 71 -5.51 -21.77 9.96
C ARG A 71 -5.20 -23.27 9.93
N LYS A 72 -6.23 -24.13 10.00
CA LYS A 72 -6.05 -25.59 9.95
C LYS A 72 -5.35 -26.01 8.66
N PHE A 73 -5.79 -25.46 7.53
CA PHE A 73 -5.21 -25.71 6.21
C PHE A 73 -3.72 -25.35 6.17
N VAL A 74 -3.35 -24.15 6.62
CA VAL A 74 -1.95 -23.71 6.65
C VAL A 74 -1.10 -24.60 7.55
N LEU A 75 -1.59 -24.92 8.76
CA LEU A 75 -0.85 -25.78 9.69
C LEU A 75 -0.63 -27.19 9.13
N GLN A 76 -1.62 -27.77 8.45
CA GLN A 76 -1.47 -29.06 7.77
C GLN A 76 -0.39 -29.00 6.68
N ILE A 77 -0.34 -27.94 5.88
CA ILE A 77 0.71 -27.78 4.85
C ILE A 77 2.09 -27.65 5.50
N LEU A 78 2.22 -26.87 6.58
CA LEU A 78 3.47 -26.68 7.34
C LEU A 78 3.89 -27.91 8.16
N GLU A 79 3.04 -28.93 8.28
CA GLU A 79 3.34 -30.21 8.93
C GLU A 79 3.70 -31.27 7.90
N SER A 80 2.99 -31.30 6.76
CA SER A 80 3.25 -32.23 5.66
C SER A 80 4.48 -31.89 4.83
N ASN A 81 4.97 -30.65 4.90
CA ASN A 81 6.16 -30.20 4.17
C ASN A 81 7.23 -29.69 5.15
N VAL A 82 8.49 -29.90 4.78
CA VAL A 82 9.65 -29.35 5.50
C VAL A 82 10.03 -28.03 4.84
N TYR A 83 9.80 -26.92 5.54
CA TYR A 83 10.26 -25.58 5.14
C TYR A 83 11.34 -25.13 6.10
N ASP A 84 12.42 -24.57 5.57
CA ASP A 84 13.51 -24.02 6.36
C ASP A 84 13.18 -22.62 6.89
N LYS A 85 12.46 -21.84 6.08
CA LYS A 85 12.18 -20.42 6.30
C LYS A 85 10.78 -20.04 5.81
N LEU A 86 10.15 -19.06 6.46
CA LEU A 86 8.82 -18.55 6.08
C LEU A 86 8.85 -17.06 5.74
N ILE A 87 7.93 -16.63 4.89
CA ILE A 87 7.67 -15.22 4.60
C ILE A 87 6.19 -14.95 4.90
N ILE A 88 5.93 -14.21 5.97
CA ILE A 88 4.59 -13.97 6.49
C ILE A 88 4.10 -12.61 6.04
N LEU A 89 3.10 -12.59 5.17
CA LEU A 89 2.56 -11.36 4.60
C LEU A 89 1.36 -10.87 5.43
N THR A 90 1.49 -9.68 6.00
CA THR A 90 0.58 -8.98 6.93
C THR A 90 0.45 -9.62 8.32
N THR A 91 -0.13 -8.87 9.28
CA THR A 91 -0.21 -9.30 10.67
C THR A 91 -1.20 -10.44 10.91
N ILE A 92 -2.26 -10.55 10.10
CA ILE A 92 -3.31 -11.55 10.28
C ILE A 92 -2.79 -12.99 10.15
N PRO A 93 -2.09 -13.40 9.05
CA PRO A 93 -1.45 -14.71 8.97
C PRO A 93 -0.53 -14.99 10.15
N GLY A 94 0.34 -14.05 10.52
CA GLY A 94 1.26 -14.20 11.63
C GLY A 94 0.55 -14.53 12.95
N ILE A 95 -0.54 -13.82 13.26
CA ILE A 95 -1.36 -14.10 14.44
C ILE A 95 -2.07 -15.45 14.34
N LEU A 96 -2.60 -15.79 13.16
CA LEU A 96 -3.29 -17.06 12.93
C LEU A 96 -2.38 -18.28 13.00
N ILE A 97 -1.06 -18.15 12.85
CA ILE A 97 -0.11 -19.25 13.08
C ILE A 97 0.91 -18.94 14.18
N TYR A 98 0.59 -18.00 15.08
CA TYR A 98 1.48 -17.44 16.11
C TYR A 98 2.31 -18.49 16.88
N LYS A 99 1.66 -19.55 17.39
CA LYS A 99 2.35 -20.61 18.14
C LYS A 99 3.38 -21.36 17.30
N LYS A 100 3.07 -21.62 16.02
CA LYS A 100 3.98 -22.32 15.09
C LYS A 100 5.21 -21.45 14.81
N LEU A 101 5.00 -20.14 14.59
CA LEU A 101 6.08 -19.18 14.40
C LEU A 101 7.02 -19.14 15.61
N LEU A 102 6.48 -18.99 16.82
CA LEU A 102 7.32 -18.88 18.02
C LEU A 102 8.02 -20.19 18.41
N ASN A 103 7.40 -21.34 18.16
CA ASN A 103 7.97 -22.61 18.64
C ASN A 103 8.92 -23.26 17.64
N GLN A 104 8.76 -23.02 16.34
CA GLN A 104 9.50 -23.76 15.29
C GLN A 104 10.23 -22.86 14.30
N TYR A 105 9.77 -21.62 14.12
CA TYR A 105 10.33 -20.68 13.16
C TYR A 105 10.87 -19.42 13.82
N GLU A 106 11.15 -19.41 15.13
CA GLU A 106 11.82 -18.27 15.76
C GLU A 106 13.11 -17.93 15.00
N GLU A 107 13.29 -16.66 14.62
CA GLU A 107 14.38 -16.15 13.77
C GLU A 107 14.45 -16.76 12.34
N LYS A 108 13.44 -17.51 11.91
CA LYS A 108 13.36 -18.16 10.59
C LYS A 108 12.21 -17.67 9.73
N TYR A 109 11.70 -16.46 10.01
CA TYR A 109 10.72 -15.82 9.14
C TYR A 109 10.97 -14.34 8.92
N ILE A 110 10.62 -13.89 7.72
CA ILE A 110 10.34 -12.48 7.42
C ILE A 110 8.92 -12.19 7.84
N PHE A 111 8.70 -11.06 8.52
CA PHE A 111 7.36 -10.56 8.82
C PHE A 111 7.09 -9.24 8.09
N ASP A 112 6.22 -9.26 7.08
CA ASP A 112 5.96 -8.11 6.23
C ASP A 112 4.62 -7.45 6.56
N ILE A 113 4.65 -6.29 7.21
CA ILE A 113 3.47 -5.58 7.71
C ILE A 113 3.12 -4.44 6.73
N ARG A 114 1.94 -4.53 6.11
CA ARG A 114 1.49 -3.57 5.08
C ARG A 114 0.38 -2.62 5.50
N ASP A 115 -0.40 -2.99 6.50
CA ASP A 115 -1.58 -2.23 6.95
C ASP A 115 -1.81 -2.39 8.45
N TYR A 116 -2.53 -1.42 9.02
CA TYR A 116 -3.15 -1.56 10.33
C TYR A 116 -4.43 -2.39 10.24
N THR A 117 -4.62 -3.32 11.16
CA THR A 117 -5.76 -4.23 11.20
C THR A 117 -6.46 -4.18 12.58
N TYR A 118 -6.08 -5.06 13.50
CA TYR A 118 -6.67 -5.23 14.82
C TYR A 118 -5.74 -4.78 15.97
N GLU A 119 -4.67 -4.06 15.68
CA GLU A 119 -3.68 -3.60 16.66
C GLU A 119 -4.24 -2.54 17.65
N TYR A 120 -5.50 -2.11 17.47
CA TYR A 120 -6.23 -1.35 18.49
C TYR A 120 -6.55 -2.23 19.71
N LEU A 121 -6.63 -3.54 19.53
CA LEU A 121 -6.76 -4.51 20.62
C LEU A 121 -5.39 -4.76 21.25
N LYS A 122 -5.23 -4.40 22.53
CA LYS A 122 -3.94 -4.50 23.26
C LYS A 122 -3.29 -5.89 23.16
N ILE A 123 -4.09 -6.96 23.23
CA ILE A 123 -3.59 -8.34 23.14
C ILE A 123 -3.06 -8.64 21.73
N TYR A 124 -3.82 -8.27 20.69
CA TYR A 124 -3.39 -8.43 19.30
C TYR A 124 -2.11 -7.65 19.04
N LYS A 125 -2.05 -6.38 19.47
CA LYS A 125 -0.86 -5.53 19.39
C LYS A 125 0.35 -6.15 20.07
N LYS A 126 0.18 -6.71 21.29
CA LYS A 126 1.26 -7.38 22.03
C LYS A 126 1.78 -8.61 21.28
N MET A 127 0.87 -9.39 20.68
CA MET A 127 1.26 -10.54 19.86
C MET A 127 2.00 -10.13 18.59
N VAL A 128 1.54 -9.09 17.87
CA VAL A 128 2.24 -8.55 16.70
C VAL A 128 3.65 -8.12 17.08
N ASN A 129 3.82 -7.34 18.16
CA ASN A 129 5.15 -6.92 18.63
C ASN A 129 6.03 -8.10 19.04
N LYS A 130 5.44 -9.16 19.61
CA LYS A 130 6.19 -10.38 19.91
C LYS A 130 6.66 -11.10 18.65
N LEU A 131 5.85 -11.12 17.59
CA LEU A 131 6.26 -11.65 16.28
C LEU A 131 7.37 -10.79 15.68
N VAL A 132 7.28 -9.46 15.74
CA VAL A 132 8.38 -8.58 15.29
C VAL A 132 9.69 -8.93 15.99
N GLN A 133 9.68 -9.03 17.32
CA GLN A 133 10.86 -9.39 18.12
C GLN A 133 11.48 -10.74 17.73
N LYS A 134 10.65 -11.69 17.29
CA LYS A 134 11.01 -13.10 17.05
C LYS A 134 11.15 -13.44 15.55
N SER A 135 10.97 -12.46 14.69
CA SER A 135 11.26 -12.53 13.26
C SER A 135 12.76 -12.43 13.03
N SER A 136 13.24 -12.90 11.88
CA SER A 136 14.61 -12.58 11.41
C SER A 136 14.70 -11.10 11.05
N ILE A 137 13.73 -10.63 10.26
CA ILE A 137 13.54 -9.24 9.88
C ILE A 137 12.05 -8.95 9.75
N THR A 138 11.64 -7.74 10.12
CA THR A 138 10.30 -7.23 9.90
C THR A 138 10.35 -6.08 8.91
N PHE A 139 9.55 -6.17 7.84
CA PHE A 139 9.36 -5.07 6.92
C PHE A 139 8.08 -4.31 7.24
N ILE A 140 8.12 -2.98 7.16
CA ILE A 140 6.94 -2.12 7.24
C ILE A 140 6.84 -1.22 6.02
N SER A 141 5.62 -1.02 5.50
CA SER A 141 5.39 -0.18 4.31
C SER A 141 5.40 1.33 4.58
N SER A 142 5.37 1.72 5.86
CA SER A 142 5.32 3.10 6.29
C SER A 142 5.95 3.26 7.67
N GLU A 143 6.83 4.24 7.77
CA GLU A 143 7.37 4.74 9.04
C GLU A 143 6.28 5.16 10.03
N GLY A 144 5.11 5.60 9.55
CA GLY A 144 3.95 5.90 10.38
C GLY A 144 3.51 4.70 11.25
N PHE A 145 3.87 3.47 10.89
CA PHE A 145 3.56 2.28 11.70
C PHE A 145 4.35 2.22 13.01
N LYS A 146 5.47 2.95 13.12
CA LYS A 146 6.22 3.08 14.38
C LYS A 146 5.43 3.77 15.49
N SER A 147 4.34 4.48 15.16
CA SER A 147 3.42 5.04 16.16
C SER A 147 2.69 3.96 16.98
N TRP A 148 2.58 2.73 16.45
CA TRP A 148 1.91 1.62 17.11
C TRP A 148 2.75 0.34 17.18
N LEU A 149 3.88 0.22 16.49
CA LEU A 149 4.87 -0.80 16.75
C LEU A 149 5.83 -0.38 17.87
N GLN A 150 6.27 -1.32 18.68
CA GLN A 150 7.36 -1.11 19.61
C GLN A 150 8.65 -0.92 18.82
N PRO A 151 9.53 0.03 19.21
CA PRO A 151 10.84 0.17 18.61
C PRO A 151 11.59 -1.18 18.63
N ASN A 152 12.12 -1.57 17.47
CA ASN A 152 12.89 -2.79 17.32
C ASN A 152 13.85 -2.63 16.16
N GLU A 153 15.10 -3.04 16.34
CA GLU A 153 16.17 -2.94 15.33
C GLU A 153 15.94 -3.80 14.09
N LYS A 154 15.07 -4.81 14.20
CA LYS A 154 14.69 -5.68 13.08
C LYS A 154 13.63 -5.06 12.17
N ILE A 155 13.12 -3.88 12.50
CA ILE A 155 12.15 -3.18 11.64
C ILE A 155 12.92 -2.43 10.56
N CYS A 156 12.67 -2.79 9.31
CA CYS A 156 13.16 -2.10 8.12
C CYS A 156 12.00 -1.55 7.29
N ILE A 157 12.17 -0.37 6.70
CA ILE A 157 11.19 0.19 5.77
C ILE A 157 11.33 -0.50 4.43
N THR A 158 10.20 -0.79 3.79
CA THR A 158 10.15 -1.18 2.39
C THR A 158 9.03 -0.42 1.68
N HIS A 159 9.27 -0.07 0.42
CA HIS A 159 8.36 0.72 -0.38
C HIS A 159 7.60 -0.17 -1.39
N ASN A 160 6.40 0.27 -1.72
CA ASN A 160 5.59 -0.31 -2.79
C ASN A 160 5.66 0.58 -4.05
N ILE A 161 6.90 0.96 -4.41
CA ILE A 161 7.19 1.80 -5.55
C ILE A 161 7.22 0.94 -6.82
N THR A 162 6.61 1.44 -7.89
CA THR A 162 6.63 0.85 -9.23
C THR A 162 6.98 1.93 -10.25
N ASN A 163 7.31 1.56 -11.48
CA ASN A 163 7.60 2.52 -12.57
C ASN A 163 8.80 3.45 -12.31
N ILE A 164 9.79 3.03 -11.51
CA ILE A 164 11.01 3.82 -11.25
C ILE A 164 11.67 4.23 -12.57
N ASP A 165 11.68 3.32 -13.54
CA ASP A 165 12.31 3.47 -14.85
C ASP A 165 11.52 4.40 -15.80
N LYS A 166 10.29 4.78 -15.44
CA LYS A 166 9.37 5.61 -16.25
C LYS A 166 9.19 7.01 -15.67
N ASN A 167 10.19 7.51 -14.96
CA ASN A 167 10.22 8.85 -14.40
C ASN A 167 9.98 9.89 -15.51
N LEU A 168 9.04 10.82 -15.31
CA LEU A 168 8.79 11.88 -16.27
C LEU A 168 9.81 13.00 -16.09
N HIS A 169 10.44 13.39 -17.19
CA HIS A 169 11.39 14.52 -17.19
C HIS A 169 10.70 15.87 -17.43
N ASP A 170 9.52 15.87 -18.07
CA ASP A 170 8.80 17.10 -18.41
C ASP A 170 7.81 17.50 -17.31
N ILE A 171 7.95 18.74 -16.82
CA ILE A 171 7.07 19.32 -15.80
C ILE A 171 6.33 20.49 -16.40
N ASN A 172 5.01 20.36 -16.48
CA ASN A 172 4.15 21.49 -16.80
C ASN A 172 4.04 22.40 -15.56
N LEU A 173 4.40 23.67 -15.74
CA LEU A 173 4.29 24.68 -14.69
C LEU A 173 2.81 24.89 -14.30
N LEU A 174 2.46 24.55 -13.07
CA LEU A 174 1.10 24.71 -12.52
C LEU A 174 0.53 26.12 -12.69
N LYS A 175 1.40 27.14 -12.57
CA LYS A 175 1.02 28.56 -12.66
C LYS A 175 0.50 28.98 -14.03
N ASN A 176 0.77 28.21 -15.07
CA ASN A 176 0.41 28.54 -16.46
C ASN A 176 -0.85 27.78 -16.92
N ARG A 177 -1.53 27.06 -16.03
CA ARG A 177 -2.72 26.29 -16.35
C ARG A 177 -3.98 27.14 -16.20
N GLU A 178 -4.77 27.20 -17.27
CA GLU A 178 -6.11 27.80 -17.24
C GLU A 178 -7.12 26.92 -16.48
N VAL A 179 -6.97 25.60 -16.61
CA VAL A 179 -7.78 24.60 -15.91
C VAL A 179 -6.86 23.68 -15.14
N ILE A 180 -7.11 23.54 -13.84
CA ILE A 180 -6.36 22.64 -12.97
C ILE A 180 -7.06 21.29 -12.92
N THR A 181 -6.34 20.24 -13.33
CA THR A 181 -6.87 18.87 -13.29
C THR A 181 -6.44 18.13 -12.02
N ILE A 182 -7.41 17.77 -11.18
CA ILE A 182 -7.20 17.06 -9.91
C ILE A 182 -7.56 15.58 -10.09
N GLY A 183 -6.58 14.70 -9.96
CA GLY A 183 -6.72 13.27 -10.29
C GLY A 183 -6.70 12.34 -9.08
N PHE A 184 -7.75 11.56 -8.86
CA PHE A 184 -7.72 10.36 -8.03
C PHE A 184 -7.40 9.15 -8.92
N VAL A 185 -6.15 8.67 -8.85
CA VAL A 185 -5.67 7.53 -9.66
C VAL A 185 -5.53 6.26 -8.81
N GLY A 186 -6.32 5.23 -9.11
CA GLY A 186 -6.29 3.93 -8.44
C GLY A 186 -7.68 3.42 -8.04
N GLY A 187 -7.75 2.50 -7.07
CA GLY A 187 -9.02 1.98 -6.57
C GLY A 187 -9.85 3.09 -5.90
N ILE A 188 -10.94 3.53 -6.54
CA ILE A 188 -11.79 4.63 -6.08
C ILE A 188 -12.56 4.16 -4.84
N ARG A 189 -12.31 4.83 -3.70
CA ARG A 189 -12.77 4.52 -2.34
C ARG A 189 -13.10 5.83 -1.61
N TYR A 190 -13.40 5.76 -0.30
CA TYR A 190 -13.58 6.94 0.57
C TYR A 190 -14.69 7.86 0.04
N TYR A 191 -15.91 7.31 -0.02
CA TYR A 191 -17.06 7.98 -0.63
C TYR A 191 -17.35 9.33 0.02
N ASP A 192 -17.37 9.38 1.36
CA ASP A 192 -17.73 10.59 2.09
C ASP A 192 -16.70 11.71 1.86
N GLU A 193 -15.42 11.39 1.94
CA GLU A 193 -14.33 12.35 1.72
C GLU A 193 -14.31 12.85 0.27
N ASN A 194 -14.45 11.96 -0.71
CA ASN A 194 -14.47 12.36 -2.12
C ASN A 194 -15.74 13.11 -2.51
N LYS A 195 -16.89 12.75 -1.93
CA LYS A 195 -18.13 13.50 -2.13
C LYS A 195 -17.97 14.93 -1.63
N LYS A 196 -17.43 15.14 -0.42
CA LYS A 196 -17.20 16.48 0.15
C LYS A 196 -16.20 17.29 -0.68
N LEU A 197 -15.17 16.64 -1.20
CA LEU A 197 -14.22 17.28 -2.12
C LEU A 197 -14.92 17.75 -3.39
N ILE A 198 -15.75 16.90 -4.00
CA ILE A 198 -16.56 17.26 -5.18
C ILE A 198 -17.49 18.43 -4.82
N GLU A 199 -18.17 18.40 -3.67
CA GLU A 199 -19.06 19.49 -3.24
C GLU A 199 -18.36 20.84 -3.12
N ASN A 200 -17.10 20.86 -2.70
CA ASN A 200 -16.29 22.08 -2.61
C ASN A 200 -15.87 22.64 -3.98
N LEU A 201 -15.65 21.76 -4.97
CA LEU A 201 -15.00 22.11 -6.25
C LEU A 201 -15.93 21.97 -7.47
N GLN A 202 -17.18 21.55 -7.27
CA GLN A 202 -18.14 21.29 -8.34
C GLN A 202 -18.41 22.53 -9.20
N ASN A 203 -18.53 22.30 -10.50
CA ASN A 203 -18.95 23.26 -11.53
C ASN A 203 -18.11 24.55 -11.61
N ARG A 204 -16.90 24.52 -11.06
CA ARG A 204 -15.87 25.55 -11.24
C ARG A 204 -15.29 25.39 -12.65
N ARG A 205 -15.22 26.49 -13.43
CA ARG A 205 -14.81 26.46 -14.84
C ARG A 205 -13.31 26.21 -15.04
N ASP A 206 -12.55 26.52 -13.99
CA ASP A 206 -11.10 26.47 -13.87
C ASP A 206 -10.61 25.18 -13.18
N ILE A 207 -11.51 24.25 -12.86
CA ILE A 207 -11.17 22.97 -12.22
C ILE A 207 -11.82 21.81 -12.96
N GLN A 208 -11.02 20.79 -13.24
CA GLN A 208 -11.46 19.47 -13.67
C GLN A 208 -11.09 18.43 -12.61
N MET A 209 -12.00 17.53 -12.28
CA MET A 209 -11.70 16.39 -11.41
C MET A 209 -11.77 15.09 -12.20
N VAL A 210 -10.77 14.22 -12.04
CA VAL A 210 -10.68 12.93 -12.73
C VAL A 210 -10.57 11.81 -11.71
N TYR A 211 -11.46 10.84 -11.80
CA TYR A 211 -11.41 9.60 -11.01
C TYR A 211 -11.08 8.44 -11.94
N ALA A 212 -9.80 8.07 -11.99
CA ALA A 212 -9.31 6.99 -12.84
C ALA A 212 -9.10 5.71 -12.03
N GLY A 213 -9.74 4.62 -12.44
CA GLY A 213 -9.52 3.29 -11.88
C GLY A 213 -10.79 2.57 -11.45
N LYS A 214 -10.60 1.42 -10.80
CA LYS A 214 -11.70 0.56 -10.36
C LYS A 214 -12.50 1.19 -9.24
N VAL A 215 -13.81 1.34 -9.44
CA VAL A 215 -14.75 1.76 -8.39
C VAL A 215 -14.99 0.60 -7.42
N HIS A 216 -14.72 0.82 -6.13
CA HIS A 216 -15.01 -0.19 -5.10
C HIS A 216 -16.52 -0.36 -4.88
N ALA A 217 -16.92 -1.58 -4.53
CA ALA A 217 -18.30 -1.91 -4.24
C ALA A 217 -18.88 -0.96 -3.16
N GLY A 218 -20.03 -0.37 -3.46
CA GLY A 218 -20.72 0.58 -2.57
C GLY A 218 -20.35 2.05 -2.77
N ILE A 219 -19.34 2.37 -3.59
CA ILE A 219 -18.96 3.75 -3.90
C ILE A 219 -19.86 4.28 -5.03
N LYS A 220 -20.62 5.34 -4.75
CA LYS A 220 -21.66 5.90 -5.65
C LYS A 220 -21.36 7.32 -6.13
N LEU A 221 -20.09 7.67 -6.33
CA LEU A 221 -19.69 9.04 -6.71
C LEU A 221 -20.23 9.44 -8.09
N LYS A 222 -20.25 8.52 -9.07
CA LYS A 222 -20.80 8.80 -10.41
C LYS A 222 -22.31 9.07 -10.36
N GLU A 223 -23.05 8.25 -9.61
CA GLU A 223 -24.50 8.47 -9.37
C GLU A 223 -24.75 9.82 -8.70
N TYR A 224 -23.93 10.18 -7.71
CA TYR A 224 -24.00 11.46 -7.03
C TYR A 224 -23.78 12.64 -8.00
N CYS A 225 -22.77 12.59 -8.87
CA CYS A 225 -22.48 13.66 -9.83
C CYS A 225 -23.65 13.86 -10.81
N VAL A 226 -24.20 12.78 -11.36
CA VAL A 226 -25.36 12.84 -12.27
C VAL A 226 -26.57 13.45 -11.58
N LYS A 227 -26.89 13.00 -10.36
CA LYS A 227 -28.04 13.49 -9.61
C LYS A 227 -27.96 14.99 -9.29
N ASN A 228 -26.76 15.51 -9.08
CA ASN A 228 -26.54 16.91 -8.67
C ASN A 228 -26.06 17.81 -9.81
N ASN A 229 -26.13 17.35 -11.08
CA ASN A 229 -25.67 18.10 -12.25
C ASN A 229 -24.23 18.62 -12.11
N VAL A 230 -23.34 17.78 -11.59
CA VAL A 230 -21.91 18.08 -11.51
C VAL A 230 -21.26 17.73 -12.85
N VAL A 231 -20.76 18.72 -13.57
CA VAL A 231 -20.28 18.58 -14.96
C VAL A 231 -18.76 18.56 -15.10
N ASN A 232 -18.01 19.00 -14.08
CA ASN A 232 -16.55 19.06 -14.10
C ASN A 232 -15.88 17.84 -13.42
N VAL A 233 -16.56 16.71 -13.36
CA VAL A 233 -16.05 15.44 -12.79
C VAL A 233 -16.17 14.33 -13.82
N THR A 234 -15.07 13.65 -14.13
CA THR A 234 -15.02 12.51 -15.05
C THR A 234 -14.57 11.24 -14.34
N PHE A 235 -15.02 10.10 -14.86
CA PHE A 235 -14.68 8.77 -14.35
C PHE A 235 -14.06 7.95 -15.49
N GLU A 236 -12.81 7.55 -15.31
CA GLU A 236 -12.06 6.73 -16.26
C GLU A 236 -12.01 5.27 -15.79
N PRO A 237 -11.93 4.30 -16.73
CA PRO A 237 -11.98 2.88 -16.41
C PRO A 237 -10.77 2.39 -15.58
N GLU A 238 -10.83 1.12 -15.18
CA GLU A 238 -9.69 0.41 -14.60
C GLU A 238 -8.52 0.37 -15.59
N PHE A 239 -7.30 0.54 -15.08
CA PHE A 239 -6.06 0.65 -15.85
C PHE A 239 -4.97 -0.24 -15.24
N THR A 240 -3.95 -0.57 -16.04
CA THR A 240 -2.75 -1.29 -15.60
C THR A 240 -1.66 -0.30 -15.17
N ASN A 241 -0.74 -0.73 -14.30
CA ASN A 241 0.33 0.15 -13.79
C ASN A 241 1.16 0.81 -14.89
N ASP A 242 1.31 0.17 -16.05
CA ASP A 242 2.06 0.70 -17.19
C ASP A 242 1.39 1.89 -17.89
N GLN A 243 0.07 2.08 -17.68
CA GLN A 243 -0.69 3.20 -18.24
C GLN A 243 -0.59 4.46 -17.37
N LYS A 244 -0.10 4.37 -16.13
CA LYS A 244 0.03 5.52 -15.22
C LYS A 244 0.77 6.71 -15.82
N PRO A 245 1.93 6.56 -16.52
CA PRO A 245 2.64 7.71 -17.07
C PRO A 245 1.76 8.55 -18.00
N GLU A 246 0.92 7.92 -18.83
CA GLU A 246 0.01 8.61 -19.73
C GLU A 246 -1.14 9.29 -18.97
N ILE A 247 -1.74 8.60 -17.99
CA ILE A 247 -2.79 9.15 -17.14
C ILE A 247 -2.30 10.41 -16.42
N TYR A 248 -1.09 10.37 -15.85
CA TYR A 248 -0.53 11.50 -15.10
C TYR A 248 -0.09 12.67 -15.98
N LYS A 249 0.07 12.53 -17.30
CA LYS A 249 0.31 13.69 -18.19
C LYS A 249 -0.84 14.70 -18.12
N ASN A 250 -2.07 14.19 -17.95
CA ASN A 250 -3.30 14.98 -17.89
C ASN A 250 -3.70 15.39 -16.47
N ILE A 251 -2.90 15.06 -15.45
CA ILE A 251 -3.16 15.44 -14.06
C ILE A 251 -2.17 16.52 -13.65
N ASP A 252 -2.67 17.55 -12.97
CA ASP A 252 -1.85 18.63 -12.42
C ASP A 252 -1.63 18.43 -10.92
N VAL A 253 -2.67 17.98 -10.18
CA VAL A 253 -2.60 17.70 -8.74
C VAL A 253 -3.16 16.31 -8.43
N ILE A 254 -2.43 15.52 -7.66
CA ILE A 254 -2.86 14.20 -7.20
C ILE A 254 -3.80 14.34 -6.01
N ASN A 255 -5.00 13.77 -6.10
CA ASN A 255 -5.92 13.62 -4.97
C ASN A 255 -5.57 12.36 -4.17
N ALA A 256 -5.09 12.55 -2.94
CA ALA A 256 -4.87 11.52 -1.94
C ALA A 256 -5.61 11.82 -0.63
N VAL A 257 -6.81 12.40 -0.74
CA VAL A 257 -7.67 12.72 0.41
C VAL A 257 -8.49 11.49 0.79
N TYR A 258 -8.17 10.92 1.95
CA TYR A 258 -8.79 9.70 2.49
C TYR A 258 -9.43 9.90 3.87
N GLY A 259 -9.32 11.11 4.41
CA GLY A 259 -9.70 11.46 5.77
C GLY A 259 -8.63 11.03 6.79
N ASP A 260 -8.92 11.24 8.06
CA ASP A 260 -8.08 10.87 9.20
C ASP A 260 -8.87 10.05 10.24
N ASN A 261 -9.99 9.43 9.83
CA ASN A 261 -10.93 8.81 10.76
C ASN A 261 -10.42 7.53 11.43
N ASN A 262 -9.33 6.93 10.94
CA ASN A 262 -8.80 5.66 11.48
C ASN A 262 -7.30 5.49 11.26
N MET A 263 -6.71 4.54 11.98
CA MET A 263 -5.26 4.33 11.97
C MET A 263 -4.70 3.83 10.63
N VAL A 264 -5.52 3.18 9.79
CA VAL A 264 -5.11 2.72 8.45
C VAL A 264 -4.73 3.94 7.60
N VAL A 265 -5.64 4.91 7.50
CA VAL A 265 -5.39 6.13 6.71
C VAL A 265 -4.42 7.08 7.40
N LYS A 266 -4.39 7.11 8.74
CA LYS A 266 -3.43 7.96 9.48
C LYS A 266 -1.98 7.54 9.32
N THR A 267 -1.69 6.24 9.17
CA THR A 267 -0.30 5.75 9.26
C THR A 267 0.25 5.16 7.98
N ALA A 268 -0.57 4.80 7.00
CA ALA A 268 -0.09 4.22 5.75
C ALA A 268 0.44 5.28 4.76
N LEU A 269 1.39 4.87 3.91
CA LEU A 269 1.80 5.63 2.73
C LEU A 269 1.16 5.00 1.49
N PRO A 270 0.32 5.73 0.74
CA PRO A 270 -0.28 5.21 -0.48
C PRO A 270 0.71 5.22 -1.64
N ASN A 271 0.46 4.39 -2.65
CA ASN A 271 1.23 4.40 -3.90
C ASN A 271 1.24 5.78 -4.59
N LYS A 272 0.21 6.60 -4.35
CA LYS A 272 0.10 7.96 -4.88
C LYS A 272 1.23 8.89 -4.45
N LEU A 273 1.89 8.63 -3.30
CA LEU A 273 3.10 9.37 -2.91
C LEU A 273 4.27 9.06 -3.86
N TYR A 274 4.44 7.79 -4.26
CA TYR A 274 5.47 7.43 -5.22
C TYR A 274 5.14 7.95 -6.63
N ASP A 275 3.85 7.93 -7.00
CA ASP A 275 3.40 8.55 -8.24
C ASP A 275 3.69 10.06 -8.26
N CYS A 276 3.53 10.77 -7.14
CA CYS A 276 3.86 12.19 -6.98
C CYS A 276 5.32 12.49 -7.36
N ILE A 277 6.28 11.73 -6.81
CA ILE A 277 7.71 11.96 -7.03
C ILE A 277 8.22 11.45 -8.38
N LEU A 278 7.59 10.42 -8.96
CA LEU A 278 7.96 9.85 -10.26
C LEU A 278 7.36 10.61 -11.45
N PHE A 279 6.15 11.14 -11.29
CA PHE A 279 5.48 11.89 -12.35
C PHE A 279 5.51 13.40 -12.12
N LYS A 280 6.20 13.82 -11.06
CA LYS A 280 6.43 15.22 -10.67
C LYS A 280 5.12 16.00 -10.58
N LYS A 281 4.11 15.39 -9.94
CA LYS A 281 2.77 15.97 -9.73
C LYS A 281 2.53 16.24 -8.25
N PRO A 282 2.30 17.49 -7.83
CA PRO A 282 2.01 17.79 -6.43
C PRO A 282 0.81 17.01 -5.89
N ILE A 283 0.85 16.67 -4.61
CA ILE A 283 -0.17 15.84 -3.96
C ILE A 283 -0.96 16.63 -2.90
N MET A 284 -2.28 16.48 -2.96
CA MET A 284 -3.21 16.96 -1.94
C MET A 284 -3.54 15.80 -0.99
N ALA A 285 -3.13 15.93 0.27
CA ALA A 285 -3.30 14.90 1.29
C ALA A 285 -4.29 15.32 2.39
N SER A 286 -4.82 14.35 3.13
CA SER A 286 -5.58 14.65 4.36
C SER A 286 -4.66 15.06 5.51
N GLU A 287 -4.99 16.14 6.21
CA GLU A 287 -4.31 16.55 7.45
C GLU A 287 -4.37 15.44 8.51
N ASN A 288 -3.51 15.54 9.54
CA ASN A 288 -3.37 14.57 10.63
C ASN A 288 -3.04 13.13 10.18
N THR A 289 -2.40 12.99 9.01
CA THR A 289 -1.89 11.72 8.50
C THR A 289 -0.37 11.78 8.35
N TYR A 290 0.29 10.63 8.45
CA TYR A 290 1.71 10.48 8.17
C TYR A 290 2.05 10.88 6.73
N LEU A 291 1.11 10.67 5.78
CA LEU A 291 1.25 11.18 4.43
C LEU A 291 1.40 12.71 4.42
N ALA A 292 0.56 13.45 5.15
CA ALA A 292 0.68 14.91 5.23
C ALA A 292 2.00 15.37 5.83
N GLU A 293 2.56 14.64 6.81
CA GLU A 293 3.89 14.92 7.36
C GLU A 293 4.97 14.79 6.30
N ILE A 294 4.96 13.69 5.53
CA ILE A 294 5.90 13.47 4.42
C ILE A 294 5.73 14.54 3.34
N VAL A 295 4.49 14.86 2.96
CA VAL A 295 4.20 15.88 1.94
C VAL A 295 4.74 17.25 2.34
N LYS A 296 4.56 17.65 3.60
CA LYS A 296 5.10 18.91 4.14
C LYS A 296 6.61 18.89 4.22
N LYS A 297 7.20 17.80 4.73
CA LYS A 297 8.65 17.64 4.91
C LYS A 297 9.42 17.82 3.60
N TYR A 298 8.96 17.19 2.52
CA TYR A 298 9.62 17.23 1.21
C TYR A 298 8.96 18.21 0.23
N HIS A 299 8.13 19.15 0.71
CA HIS A 299 7.49 20.17 -0.14
C HIS A 299 6.72 19.63 -1.36
N LEU A 300 6.12 18.43 -1.23
CA LEU A 300 5.52 17.68 -2.34
C LEU A 300 4.10 18.12 -2.69
N GLY A 301 3.53 19.10 -1.98
CA GLY A 301 2.12 19.43 -2.09
C GLY A 301 1.59 20.14 -0.87
N PHE A 302 0.32 19.91 -0.57
CA PHE A 302 -0.37 20.54 0.55
C PHE A 302 -1.33 19.56 1.22
N ALA A 303 -1.71 19.88 2.46
CA ALA A 303 -2.65 19.09 3.24
C ALA A 303 -3.94 19.88 3.51
N ILE A 304 -5.06 19.17 3.55
CA ILE A 304 -6.38 19.73 3.83
C ILE A 304 -7.10 18.95 4.93
N ASP A 305 -7.87 19.66 5.76
CA ASP A 305 -8.97 19.17 6.57
C ASP A 305 -10.25 19.28 5.74
N ILE A 306 -10.76 18.14 5.27
CA ILE A 306 -11.94 18.06 4.38
C ILE A 306 -13.22 18.60 5.03
N GLU A 307 -13.26 18.73 6.36
CA GLU A 307 -14.43 19.21 7.09
C GLU A 307 -14.41 20.72 7.34
N LYS A 308 -13.23 21.35 7.34
CA LYS A 308 -13.04 22.73 7.81
C LYS A 308 -12.49 23.68 6.78
N ASP A 309 -11.70 23.19 5.83
CA ASP A 309 -11.01 24.06 4.90
C ASP A 309 -11.89 24.51 3.74
N ASP A 310 -11.63 25.74 3.28
CA ASP A 310 -11.97 26.14 1.92
C ASP A 310 -10.92 25.55 0.96
N ILE A 311 -11.26 24.40 0.37
CA ILE A 311 -10.33 23.62 -0.45
C ILE A 311 -9.93 24.38 -1.72
N TYR A 312 -10.86 25.15 -2.31
CA TYR A 312 -10.59 25.95 -3.50
C TYR A 312 -9.52 26.99 -3.21
N ASN A 313 -9.70 27.76 -2.13
CA ASN A 313 -8.74 28.79 -1.75
C ASN A 313 -7.39 28.19 -1.33
N LYS A 314 -7.36 27.07 -0.58
CA LYS A 314 -6.11 26.38 -0.25
C LYS A 314 -5.35 25.91 -1.49
N LEU A 315 -6.04 25.36 -2.50
CA LEU A 315 -5.43 24.94 -3.75
C LEU A 315 -4.77 26.11 -4.47
N TYR A 316 -5.47 27.23 -4.63
CA TYR A 316 -4.94 28.40 -5.32
C TYR A 316 -3.86 29.13 -4.54
N GLU A 317 -3.94 29.13 -3.20
CA GLU A 317 -2.84 29.59 -2.35
C GLU A 317 -1.58 28.77 -2.63
N TYR A 318 -1.69 27.43 -2.65
CA TYR A 318 -0.59 26.55 -2.99
C TYR A 318 -0.02 26.84 -4.39
N ILE A 319 -0.88 26.94 -5.41
CA ILE A 319 -0.45 27.23 -6.79
C ILE A 319 0.28 28.57 -6.87
N SER A 320 -0.23 29.62 -6.23
CA SER A 320 0.39 30.95 -6.25
C SER A 320 1.79 30.94 -5.63
N LYS A 321 1.97 30.16 -4.56
CA LYS A 321 3.23 29.99 -3.83
C LYS A 321 4.10 28.85 -4.37
N PHE A 322 3.65 28.15 -5.41
CA PHE A 322 4.35 26.98 -5.92
C PHE A 322 5.77 27.36 -6.38
N ASN A 323 6.74 26.67 -5.79
CA ASN A 323 8.15 26.77 -6.10
C ASN A 323 8.61 25.46 -6.74
N LEU A 324 8.82 25.49 -8.06
CA LEU A 324 9.21 24.32 -8.84
C LEU A 324 10.53 23.72 -8.35
N GLN A 325 11.51 24.56 -8.06
CA GLN A 325 12.84 24.10 -7.63
C GLN A 325 12.75 23.34 -6.31
N LEU A 326 12.05 23.91 -5.32
CA LEU A 326 11.88 23.28 -4.01
C LEU A 326 11.09 21.96 -4.10
N PHE A 327 10.06 21.92 -4.94
CA PHE A 327 9.30 20.70 -5.21
C PHE A 327 10.16 19.61 -5.84
N LEU A 328 11.01 19.98 -6.82
CA LEU A 328 11.91 19.06 -7.50
C LEU A 328 12.97 18.49 -6.57
N GLU A 329 13.61 19.35 -5.77
CA GLU A 329 14.58 18.95 -4.75
C GLU A 329 13.97 17.96 -3.75
N GLY A 330 12.74 18.23 -3.28
CA GLY A 330 12.03 17.32 -2.39
C GLY A 330 11.67 15.98 -3.03
N CYS A 331 11.30 15.99 -4.32
CA CYS A 331 11.08 14.76 -5.08
C CYS A 331 12.37 13.93 -5.19
N ASP A 332 13.49 14.60 -5.47
CA ASP A 332 14.79 13.97 -5.68
C ASP A 332 15.39 13.45 -4.36
N GLU A 333 15.23 14.18 -3.26
CA GLU A 333 15.62 13.72 -1.92
C GLU A 333 14.82 12.47 -1.52
N LEU A 334 13.48 12.50 -1.68
CA LEU A 334 12.65 11.37 -1.30
C LEU A 334 12.90 10.13 -2.17
N ILE A 335 13.08 10.29 -3.50
CA ILE A 335 13.34 9.13 -4.37
C ILE A 335 14.72 8.50 -4.08
N GLN A 336 15.75 9.30 -3.79
CA GLN A 336 17.06 8.79 -3.40
C GLN A 336 16.97 8.00 -2.09
N LYS A 337 16.22 8.51 -1.11
CA LYS A 337 15.95 7.80 0.14
C LYS A 337 15.25 6.47 -0.10
N VAL A 338 14.17 6.46 -0.89
CA VAL A 338 13.41 5.25 -1.24
C VAL A 338 14.31 4.21 -1.94
N ILE A 339 15.13 4.63 -2.90
CA ILE A 339 16.08 3.74 -3.59
C ILE A 339 17.09 3.14 -2.61
N GLN A 340 17.62 3.95 -1.69
CA GLN A 340 18.58 3.48 -0.70
C GLN A 340 17.94 2.48 0.29
N GLU A 341 16.71 2.73 0.73
CA GLU A 341 15.96 1.81 1.59
C GLU A 341 15.65 0.51 0.86
N GLU A 342 15.25 0.56 -0.41
CA GLU A 342 14.98 -0.64 -1.20
C GLU A 342 16.24 -1.47 -1.47
N LYS A 343 17.41 -0.83 -1.67
CA LYS A 343 18.69 -1.54 -1.71
C LYS A 343 18.98 -2.28 -0.41
N ASN A 344 18.70 -1.66 0.74
CA ASN A 344 18.87 -2.32 2.04
C ASN A 344 17.89 -3.50 2.20
N VAL A 345 16.63 -3.35 1.76
CA VAL A 345 15.65 -4.45 1.74
C VAL A 345 16.16 -5.62 0.92
N THR A 346 16.73 -5.36 -0.27
CA THR A 346 17.36 -6.38 -1.10
C THR A 346 18.43 -7.15 -0.34
N LEU A 347 19.38 -6.45 0.29
CA LEU A 347 20.44 -7.08 1.07
C LEU A 347 19.86 -7.93 2.21
N LYS A 348 18.85 -7.43 2.94
CA LYS A 348 18.21 -8.19 4.03
C LYS A 348 17.47 -9.43 3.54
N ILE A 349 16.84 -9.39 2.37
CA ILE A 349 16.21 -10.57 1.77
C ILE A 349 17.28 -11.57 1.33
N GLU A 350 18.35 -11.09 0.67
CA GLU A 350 19.45 -11.95 0.22
C GLU A 350 20.19 -12.60 1.40
N ASP A 351 20.47 -11.87 2.48
CA ASP A 351 21.01 -12.42 3.72
C ASP A 351 20.06 -13.49 4.30
N PHE A 352 18.76 -13.15 4.41
CA PHE A 352 17.75 -14.07 4.93
C PHE A 352 17.62 -15.34 4.09
N ILE A 353 17.97 -15.36 2.81
CA ILE A 353 17.94 -16.59 2.00
C ILE A 353 19.33 -17.22 1.81
N GLY A 354 20.40 -16.46 2.07
CA GLY A 354 21.79 -16.82 1.84
C GLY A 354 22.50 -17.53 2.99
N ASP A 355 21.99 -17.46 4.24
CA ASP A 355 22.58 -18.14 5.42
C ASP A 355 22.81 -19.65 5.25
N TYR A 356 22.25 -20.28 4.20
CA TYR A 356 22.45 -21.69 3.92
C TYR A 356 23.87 -22.02 3.39
N HIS A 357 24.58 -21.08 2.76
CA HIS A 357 25.92 -21.34 2.21
C HIS A 357 27.04 -21.29 3.26
N ASN A 358 26.85 -20.57 4.37
CA ASN A 358 27.88 -20.46 5.42
C ASN A 358 27.74 -21.52 6.54
N ALA A 359 26.69 -22.35 6.51
CA ALA A 359 26.45 -23.40 7.51
C ALA A 359 26.96 -24.79 7.10
N ILE A 360 27.61 -24.93 5.93
CA ILE A 360 28.11 -26.21 5.38
C ILE A 360 29.64 -26.16 5.11
N ASN A 361 30.34 -25.15 5.63
CA ASN A 361 31.81 -25.11 5.60
C ASN A 361 32.39 -25.32 6.99
#